data_AF-A0A410WV72-F1
#
_entry.id   AF-A0A410WV72-F1
#
_cell.length_a   1.000
_cell.length_b   1.000
_cell.length_c   1.000
_cell.angle_alpha   90.00
_cell.angle_beta   90.00
_cell.angle_gamma   90.00
#
_symmetry.space_group_name_H-M   'P 1'
#
loop_
_entity.id
_entity.type
_entity.pdbx_description
1 polymer ?
#
loop_
_entity_poly.entity_id
_entity_poly.type
_entity_poly.pdbx_seq_one_letter_code
_entity_poly.pdbx_strand_id
1 'polypeptide(L)' 'MKIRRSGQQRPLTYERYELLFVEFSERVEKILLRCLYVLLAGLLISQLLLQFPAVRKEMTRVDPLEGVPYVWHEEK' A
#
# COMPACT_ATOMS: atom_id res chain seq x y z
N MET A 1 -31.87 42.37 21.65
CA MET A 1 -31.71 41.38 20.56
C MET A 1 -30.49 40.51 20.88
N LYS A 2 -30.69 39.26 21.31
CA LYS A 2 -29.63 38.32 21.70
C LYS A 2 -29.91 37.01 20.98
N ILE A 3 -29.09 36.72 19.97
CA ILE A 3 -29.23 35.55 19.10
C ILE A 3 -28.91 34.33 19.96
N ARG A 4 -29.93 33.53 20.33
CA ARG A 4 -29.72 32.22 20.91
C ARG A 4 -29.06 31.37 19.82
N ARG A 5 -27.76 31.12 19.91
CA ARG A 5 -27.16 30.03 19.16
C ARG A 5 -27.87 28.77 19.64
N SER A 6 -28.57 28.13 18.72
CA SER A 6 -29.00 26.75 18.81
C SER A 6 -27.79 25.90 19.19
N GLY A 7 -27.61 25.67 20.49
CA GLY A 7 -26.78 24.58 20.99
C GLY A 7 -27.40 23.32 20.43
N GLN A 8 -26.80 22.81 19.37
CA GLN A 8 -27.19 21.59 18.69
C GLN A 8 -27.11 20.46 19.72
N GLN A 9 -28.24 20.12 20.32
CA GLN A 9 -28.35 19.02 21.27
C GLN A 9 -28.13 17.74 20.47
N ARG A 10 -26.88 17.28 20.40
CA ARG A 10 -26.56 15.95 19.89
C ARG A 10 -27.10 14.95 20.91
N PRO A 11 -27.86 13.92 20.49
CA PRO A 11 -28.39 12.93 21.43
C PRO A 11 -27.21 12.28 22.17
N LEU A 12 -27.35 12.00 23.47
CA LEU A 12 -26.29 11.42 24.33
C LEU A 12 -25.65 10.13 23.76
N THR A 13 -26.37 9.44 22.88
CA THR A 13 -25.88 8.29 22.12
C THR A 13 -24.78 8.65 21.13
N TYR A 14 -24.82 9.83 20.50
CA TYR A 14 -23.89 10.28 19.48
C TYR A 14 -22.45 10.47 20.02
N GLU A 15 -22.30 11.03 21.21
CA GLU A 15 -20.99 11.18 21.89
C GLU A 15 -20.32 9.82 22.13
N ARG A 16 -21.10 8.82 22.55
CA ARG A 16 -20.60 7.45 22.75
C ARG A 16 -20.16 6.79 21.46
N TYR A 17 -20.89 7.04 20.36
CA TYR A 17 -20.51 6.56 19.04
C TYR A 17 -19.23 7.24 18.53
N GLU A 18 -19.06 8.56 18.73
CA GLU A 18 -17.83 9.26 18.34
C GLU A 18 -16.61 8.70 19.08
N LEU A 19 -16.71 8.46 20.39
CA LEU A 19 -15.59 7.89 21.16
C LEU A 19 -15.19 6.49 20.68
N LEU A 20 -16.18 5.61 20.44
CA LEU A 20 -15.94 4.28 19.91
C LEU A 20 -15.36 4.32 18.48
N PHE A 21 -15.82 5.27 17.67
CA PHE A 21 -15.34 5.46 16.32
C PHE A 21 -13.89 5.93 16.29
N VAL A 22 -13.53 6.90 17.14
CA VAL A 22 -12.15 7.40 17.26
C VAL A 22 -11.22 6.29 17.72
N GLU A 23 -11.59 5.52 18.75
CA GLU A 23 -10.77 4.41 19.23
C GLU A 23 -10.60 3.31 18.17
N PHE A 24 -11.66 3.00 17.42
CA PHE A 24 -11.60 2.06 16.32
C PHE A 24 -10.72 2.58 15.17
N SER A 25 -10.88 3.84 14.79
CA SER A 25 -10.13 4.49 13.72
C SER A 25 -8.63 4.48 13.99
N GLU A 26 -8.20 4.81 15.22
CA GLU A 26 -6.78 4.79 15.59
C GLU A 26 -6.16 3.40 15.51
N ARG A 27 -6.93 2.35 15.87
CA ARG A 27 -6.48 0.97 15.76
C ARG A 27 -6.34 0.54 14.30
N VAL A 28 -7.33 0.88 13.46
CA VAL A 28 -7.30 0.58 12.03
C VAL A 28 -6.16 1.32 11.35
N GLU A 29 -5.94 2.59 11.67
CA GLU A 29 -4.85 3.39 11.11
C GLU A 29 -3.48 2.75 11.36
N LYS A 30 -3.21 2.31 12.60
CA LYS A 30 -1.96 1.63 12.94
C LYS A 30 -1.78 0.31 12.20
N ILE A 31 -2.86 -0.47 12.03
CA ILE A 31 -2.84 -1.72 11.26
C ILE A 31 -2.56 -1.41 9.79
N LEU A 32 -3.22 -0.40 9.23
CA LEU A 32 -3.11 -0.03 7.82
C LEU A 32 -1.71 0.49 7.49
N LEU A 33 -1.12 1.31 8.35
CA LEU A 33 0.28 1.72 8.25
C LEU A 33 1.23 0.54 8.33
N ARG A 34 1.00 -0.41 9.25
CA ARG A 34 1.83 -1.61 9.36
C ARG A 34 1.74 -2.49 8.11
N CYS A 35 0.54 -2.71 7.58
CA CYS A 35 0.33 -3.42 6.33
C CYS A 35 1.04 -2.73 5.16
N LEU A 36 0.95 -1.40 5.07
CA LEU A 36 1.64 -0.61 4.06
C LEU A 36 3.16 -0.84 4.13
N TYR A 37 3.76 -0.74 5.31
CA TYR A 37 5.20 -0.99 5.48
C TYR A 37 5.61 -2.41 5.09
N VAL A 38 4.80 -3.42 5.43
CA VAL A 38 5.06 -4.82 5.05
C VAL A 38 5.02 -4.99 3.54
N LEU A 39 4.02 -4.41 2.87
CA LEU A 39 3.89 -4.44 1.41
C LEU A 39 5.07 -3.73 0.73
N LEU A 40 5.46 -2.57 1.25
CA LEU A 40 6.57 -1.78 0.71
C LEU A 40 7.91 -2.51 0.88
N ALA A 41 8.14 -3.13 2.04
CA ALA A 41 9.31 -3.97 2.27
C ALA A 41 9.32 -5.19 1.34
N GLY A 42 8.18 -5.87 1.18
CA GLY A 42 8.04 -6.98 0.24
C GLY A 42 8.31 -6.57 -1.21
N LEU A 43 7.85 -5.37 -1.60
CA LEU A 43 8.12 -4.81 -2.92
C LEU A 43 9.62 -4.56 -3.12
N LEU A 44 10.30 -3.94 -2.15
CA LEU A 44 11.75 -3.71 -2.23
C LEU A 44 12.54 -5.02 -2.30
N ILE A 45 12.15 -6.03 -1.53
CA ILE A 45 12.76 -7.36 -1.58
C ILE A 45 12.58 -7.96 -2.98
N SER A 46 11.37 -7.88 -3.54
CA SER A 46 11.09 -8.38 -4.89
C SER A 46 11.94 -7.66 -5.96
N GLN A 47 12.03 -6.33 -5.90
CA GLN A 47 12.87 -5.54 -6.80
C GLN A 47 14.35 -5.93 -6.69
N LEU A 48 14.85 -6.14 -5.47
CA LEU A 48 16.23 -6.52 -5.22
C LEU A 48 16.51 -7.96 -5.69
N LEU A 49 15.56 -8.88 -5.50
CA LEU A 49 15.62 -10.25 -6.01
C LEU A 49 15.69 -10.27 -7.55
N LEU A 50 14.85 -9.48 -8.23
CA LEU A 50 14.88 -9.36 -9.69
C LEU A 50 16.14 -8.66 -10.23
N GLN A 51 16.80 -7.81 -9.43
CA GLN A 51 18.08 -7.22 -9.80
C GLN A 51 19.21 -8.25 -9.90
N PHE A 52 19.11 -9.38 -9.18
CA PHE A 52 20.07 -10.47 -9.31
C PHE A 52 19.84 -11.25 -10.61
N PRO A 53 20.82 -11.29 -11.53
CA PRO A 53 20.69 -11.95 -12.83
C PRO A 53 20.42 -13.46 -12.71
N ALA A 54 20.81 -14.09 -11.61
CA ALA A 54 20.54 -15.51 -11.34
C ALA A 54 19.07 -15.80 -11.05
N VAL A 55 18.39 -14.94 -10.27
CA VAL A 55 16.96 -15.09 -9.96
C VAL A 55 16.11 -14.62 -11.14
N ARG A 56 16.52 -13.53 -11.80
CA ARG A 56 15.92 -13.11 -13.07
C ARG A 56 15.92 -14.27 -14.05
N LYS A 57 17.04 -14.95 -14.28
CA LYS A 57 17.13 -16.05 -15.26
C LYS A 57 16.20 -17.24 -14.96
N GLU A 58 15.88 -17.52 -13.70
CA GLU A 58 14.94 -18.59 -13.34
C GLU A 58 13.47 -18.14 -13.47
N MET A 59 13.12 -16.91 -13.06
CA MET A 59 11.77 -16.36 -13.23
C MET A 59 11.45 -15.97 -14.68
N THR A 60 12.43 -15.45 -15.40
CA THR A 60 12.39 -15.10 -16.84
C THR A 60 12.92 -16.24 -17.70
N ARG A 61 12.93 -17.48 -17.20
CA ARG A 61 13.27 -18.65 -18.03
C ARG A 61 12.27 -18.89 -19.17
N VAL A 62 11.19 -18.12 -19.19
CA VAL A 62 10.20 -17.96 -20.26
C VAL A 62 10.52 -16.85 -21.28
N ASP A 63 11.51 -15.98 -21.05
CA ASP A 63 12.03 -15.04 -22.08
C ASP A 63 12.45 -15.76 -23.39
N PRO A 64 13.06 -16.98 -23.38
CA PRO A 64 13.38 -17.71 -24.61
C PRO A 64 12.14 -18.20 -25.38
N LEU A 65 10.95 -18.17 -24.76
CA LEU A 65 9.67 -18.56 -25.37
C LEU A 65 8.93 -17.35 -26.00
N GLU A 66 9.34 -16.11 -25.71
CA GLU A 66 8.68 -14.88 -26.22
C GLU A 66 9.27 -14.36 -27.54
N GLY A 67 10.31 -14.99 -28.08
CA GLY A 67 10.83 -14.71 -29.42
C GLY A 67 11.98 -13.72 -29.43
N VAL A 68 13.07 -14.16 -30.06
CA VAL A 68 14.29 -13.43 -30.48
C VAL A 68 14.85 -12.42 -29.45
N PRO A 69 15.90 -12.76 -28.69
CA PRO A 69 16.59 -11.78 -27.87
C PRO A 69 17.11 -10.63 -28.75
N TYR A 70 17.01 -9.39 -28.27
CA TYR A 70 17.56 -8.20 -28.92
C TYR A 70 19.09 -8.30 -28.91
N VAL A 71 19.65 -9.06 -29.87
CA VAL A 71 21.08 -9.11 -30.12
C VAL A 71 21.42 -7.78 -30.76
N TRP A 72 22.23 -6.98 -30.06
CA TRP A 72 22.88 -5.82 -30.62
C TRP A 72 23.60 -6.25 -31.90
N HIS A 73 23.09 -5.81 -33.05
CA HIS A 73 23.77 -5.93 -34.33
C HIS A 73 24.95 -4.95 -34.29
N GLU A 74 26.11 -5.43 -33.85
CA GLU A 74 27.38 -4.83 -34.28
C GLU A 74 27.67 -5.38 -35.69
N GLU A 75 27.15 -4.70 -36.71
CA GLU A 75 27.65 -4.89 -38.08
C GLU A 75 29.01 -4.18 -38.21
N LYS A 76 30.02 -5.01 -38.49
CA LYS A 76 31.33 -4.60 -39.02
C LYS A 76 31.22 -4.22 -40.49
#